data_AF-A0A2V7CE18-F1
#
_entry.id   AF-A0A2V7CE18-F1
#
_cell.length_a   1.000
_cell.length_b   1.000
_cell.length_c   1.000
_cell.angle_alpha   90.00
_cell.angle_beta   90.00
_cell.angle_gamma   90.00
#
_symmetry.space_group_name_H-M   'P 1'
#
loop_
_entity.id
_entity.type
_entity.pdbx_description
1 polymer ?
#
loop_
_entity_poly.entity_id
_entity_poly.type
_entity_poly.pdbx_seq_one_letter_code
_entity_poly.pdbx_strand_id
1 'polypeptide(L)'
;MPTFLDSVEKPDDIWHLTNYILSLGPESPQYATLVTVTAVSDAIPDDPNAALWTKLVANRISLMGQVIVDPRNFNPAIDLVSVRAAYNDREIAFHLTWDDPTQSVDEPAKKLYTDAIALQFPPQIAAGTERPYFLMGDASDAVYLLRWESGKGVMEATANGPTKIVAIAGAEATGKAVYANGQYRLVIKRPLVSKDPTRPTFRPAVFTPVAFQAWDGGAGETGPRMSLTSWYYLRLEEPQSNRRFVIPPVVAILTVAVMLLVVRAANKRA
;
A
#
# COMPACT_ATOMS: atom_id res chain seq x y z
N MET A 1 -18.53 2.14 17.29
CA MET A 1 -17.90 2.12 18.62
C MET A 1 -18.88 1.51 19.63
N PRO A 2 -18.49 0.51 20.43
CA PRO A 2 -19.25 0.16 21.63
C PRO A 2 -19.39 1.41 22.50
N THR A 3 -20.59 1.72 22.96
CA THR A 3 -20.81 2.85 23.85
C THR A 3 -20.34 2.46 25.25
N PHE A 4 -19.17 2.97 25.67
CA PHE A 4 -18.71 2.84 27.06
C PHE A 4 -19.54 3.68 28.05
N LEU A 5 -20.68 4.22 27.62
CA LEU A 5 -21.55 5.08 28.43
C LEU A 5 -21.93 4.41 29.75
N ASP A 6 -22.17 3.11 29.73
CA ASP A 6 -22.57 2.33 30.91
C ASP A 6 -21.39 2.02 31.85
N SER A 7 -20.15 2.26 31.41
CA SER A 7 -18.91 2.05 32.17
C SER A 7 -18.28 3.34 32.68
N VAL A 8 -18.87 4.50 32.35
CA VAL A 8 -18.40 5.83 32.77
C VAL A 8 -19.31 6.30 33.91
N GLU A 9 -18.78 6.35 35.13
CA GLU A 9 -19.55 6.71 36.32
C GLU A 9 -19.82 8.22 36.43
N LYS A 10 -18.91 9.07 35.91
CA LYS A 10 -19.02 10.54 35.96
C LYS A 10 -18.75 11.19 34.60
N PRO A 11 -19.40 12.32 34.28
CA PRO A 11 -19.13 13.06 33.04
C PRO A 11 -17.66 13.40 32.80
N ASP A 12 -16.89 13.65 33.86
CA ASP A 12 -15.45 13.94 33.78
C ASP A 12 -14.60 12.74 33.37
N ASP A 13 -15.06 11.51 33.65
CA ASP A 13 -14.35 10.28 33.26
C ASP A 13 -14.30 10.12 31.75
N ILE A 14 -15.28 10.67 31.01
CA ILE A 14 -15.27 10.73 29.54
C ILE A 14 -14.06 11.55 29.07
N TRP A 15 -13.84 12.72 29.67
CA TRP A 15 -12.70 13.57 29.32
C TRP A 15 -11.37 12.93 29.71
N HIS A 16 -11.29 12.26 30.86
CA HIS A 16 -10.09 11.51 31.24
C HIS A 16 -9.80 10.36 30.27
N LEU A 17 -10.82 9.60 29.86
CA LEU A 17 -10.69 8.54 28.87
C LEU A 17 -10.27 9.10 27.50
N THR A 18 -10.89 10.19 27.04
CA THR A 18 -10.51 10.86 25.79
C THR A 18 -9.04 11.33 25.86
N ASN A 19 -8.64 11.99 26.93
CA ASN A 19 -7.25 12.44 27.11
C ASN A 19 -6.26 11.26 27.17
N TYR A 20 -6.63 10.18 27.85
CA TYR A 20 -5.81 8.96 27.90
C TYR A 20 -5.65 8.36 26.50
N ILE A 21 -6.74 8.15 25.76
CA ILE A 21 -6.70 7.63 24.38
C ILE A 21 -5.86 8.54 23.48
N LEU A 22 -6.05 9.87 23.55
CA LEU A 22 -5.25 10.83 22.80
C LEU A 22 -3.76 10.75 23.17
N SER A 23 -3.43 10.53 24.45
CA SER A 23 -2.04 10.39 24.92
C SER A 23 -1.35 9.10 24.48
N LEU A 24 -2.11 8.04 24.15
CA LEU A 24 -1.57 6.80 23.59
C LEU A 24 -1.19 6.95 22.11
N GLY A 25 -1.78 7.92 21.42
CA GLY A 25 -1.55 8.20 20.01
C GLY A 25 -0.37 9.14 19.76
N PRO A 26 0.11 9.22 18.50
CA PRO A 26 1.05 10.26 18.10
C PRO A 26 0.38 11.65 18.13
N GLU A 27 1.16 12.72 18.37
CA GLU A 27 0.66 14.12 18.39
C GLU A 27 -0.09 14.51 17.10
N SER A 28 0.28 13.91 15.97
CA SER A 28 -0.48 14.01 14.73
C SER A 28 -0.45 12.69 13.95
N PRO A 29 -1.50 12.38 13.18
CA PRO A 29 -1.57 11.15 12.41
C PRO A 29 -0.51 11.06 11.29
N GLN A 30 0.11 12.18 10.87
CA GLN A 30 1.13 12.26 9.81
C GLN A 30 0.71 11.49 8.54
N TYR A 31 -0.40 11.91 7.93
CA TYR A 31 -0.88 11.28 6.70
C TYR A 31 0.14 11.44 5.57
N ALA A 32 0.34 10.35 4.83
CA ALA A 32 1.25 10.34 3.69
C ALA A 32 0.61 11.08 2.51
N THR A 33 1.43 11.81 1.76
CA THR A 33 1.05 12.43 0.47
C THR A 33 1.63 11.67 -0.73
N LEU A 34 2.58 10.77 -0.46
CA LEU A 34 3.28 9.92 -1.41
C LEU A 34 3.51 8.55 -0.75
N VAL A 35 3.21 7.46 -1.47
CA VAL A 35 3.53 6.10 -1.04
C VAL A 35 4.94 5.77 -1.52
N THR A 36 5.88 5.65 -0.59
CA THR A 36 7.25 5.22 -0.92
C THR A 36 7.37 3.70 -0.88
N VAL A 37 7.97 3.12 -1.91
CA VAL A 37 8.28 1.68 -2.00
C VAL A 37 9.78 1.49 -1.83
N THR A 38 10.16 0.90 -0.69
CA THR A 38 11.56 0.73 -0.31
C THR A 38 12.26 -0.31 -1.17
N ALA A 39 13.45 0.02 -1.67
CA ALA A 39 14.26 -0.93 -2.42
C ALA A 39 14.96 -1.91 -1.46
N VAL A 40 14.79 -3.22 -1.68
CA VAL A 40 15.45 -4.28 -0.90
C VAL A 40 16.27 -5.20 -1.79
N SER A 41 17.37 -5.74 -1.27
CA SER A 41 18.24 -6.70 -1.98
C SER A 41 17.77 -8.14 -1.85
N ASP A 42 17.07 -8.44 -0.75
CA ASP A 42 16.74 -9.81 -0.35
C ASP A 42 15.33 -10.21 -0.82
N ALA A 43 15.00 -11.48 -0.63
CA ALA A 43 13.65 -11.97 -0.88
C ALA A 43 12.65 -11.28 0.07
N ILE A 44 11.50 -10.87 -0.47
CA ILE A 44 10.47 -10.23 0.35
C ILE A 44 9.60 -11.33 0.99
N PRO A 45 9.50 -11.38 2.33
CA PRO A 45 8.69 -12.37 3.03
C PRO A 45 7.20 -12.21 2.68
N ASP A 46 6.49 -13.34 2.64
CA ASP A 46 5.04 -13.38 2.47
C ASP A 46 4.29 -13.32 3.80
N ASP A 47 4.97 -13.56 4.92
CA ASP A 47 4.42 -13.44 6.27
C ASP A 47 4.15 -11.96 6.64
N PRO A 48 2.89 -11.59 6.94
CA PRO A 48 2.56 -10.24 7.42
C PRO A 48 3.20 -9.83 8.74
N ASN A 49 3.73 -10.77 9.52
CA ASN A 49 4.40 -10.52 10.79
C ASN A 49 5.93 -10.51 10.69
N ALA A 50 6.48 -10.66 9.48
CA ALA A 50 7.92 -10.69 9.29
C ALA A 50 8.60 -9.39 9.75
N ALA A 51 9.81 -9.54 10.33
CA ALA A 51 10.60 -8.43 10.87
C ALA A 51 11.02 -7.38 9.82
N LEU A 52 10.89 -7.67 8.53
CA LEU A 52 11.09 -6.67 7.48
C LEU A 52 10.11 -5.49 7.65
N TRP A 53 8.83 -5.80 7.86
CA TRP A 53 7.76 -4.80 7.86
C TRP A 53 7.87 -3.82 9.02
N THR A 54 8.44 -4.24 10.16
CA THR A 54 8.63 -3.32 11.30
C THR A 54 9.75 -2.31 11.08
N LYS A 55 10.66 -2.57 10.13
CA LYS A 55 11.77 -1.66 9.78
C LYS A 55 11.39 -0.63 8.73
N LEU A 56 10.29 -0.85 7.99
CA LEU A 56 9.82 0.07 6.96
C LEU A 56 8.90 1.13 7.57
N VAL A 57 9.03 2.36 7.08
CA VAL A 57 8.14 3.47 7.45
C VAL A 57 6.74 3.22 6.89
N ALA A 58 5.74 3.32 7.75
CA ALA A 58 4.35 3.21 7.36
C ALA A 58 3.85 4.50 6.71
N ASN A 59 3.34 4.42 5.49
CA ASN A 59 2.59 5.49 4.85
C ASN A 59 1.15 5.40 5.34
N ARG A 60 0.70 6.35 6.15
CA ARG A 60 -0.68 6.38 6.69
C ARG A 60 -1.60 7.05 5.69
N ILE A 61 -2.52 6.29 5.11
CA ILE A 61 -3.45 6.74 4.08
C ILE A 61 -4.82 6.94 4.72
N SER A 62 -5.33 8.17 4.71
CA SER A 62 -6.69 8.45 5.14
C SER A 62 -7.67 8.13 4.01
N LEU A 63 -8.71 7.37 4.35
CA LEU A 63 -9.81 7.00 3.46
C LEU A 63 -11.05 7.81 3.83
N MET A 64 -11.88 8.07 2.83
CA MET A 64 -13.13 8.83 2.95
C MET A 64 -14.28 8.00 2.44
N GLY A 65 -15.47 8.23 2.99
CA GLY A 65 -16.68 7.55 2.55
C GLY A 65 -17.04 7.90 1.11
N GLN A 66 -17.44 6.89 0.33
CA GLN A 66 -17.95 7.11 -1.01
C GLN A 66 -19.32 7.77 -0.97
N VAL A 67 -19.46 9.01 -1.46
CA VAL A 67 -20.75 9.73 -1.43
C VAL A 67 -21.34 10.09 -2.81
N ILE A 68 -20.78 9.54 -3.89
CA ILE A 68 -21.13 9.88 -5.28
C ILE A 68 -22.15 8.89 -5.88
N VAL A 69 -21.87 7.59 -5.81
CA VAL A 69 -22.70 6.51 -6.37
C VAL A 69 -23.51 5.83 -5.26
N ASP A 70 -24.76 5.48 -5.53
CA ASP A 70 -25.58 4.73 -4.57
C ASP A 70 -25.24 3.22 -4.61
N PRO A 71 -25.25 2.52 -3.45
CA PRO A 71 -25.49 3.03 -2.10
C PRO A 71 -24.28 3.81 -1.53
N ARG A 72 -24.52 5.03 -1.05
CA ARG A 72 -23.48 5.89 -0.47
C ARG A 72 -23.02 5.41 0.91
N ASN A 73 -21.78 5.71 1.24
CA ASN A 73 -21.20 5.55 2.57
C ASN A 73 -20.78 6.91 3.12
N PHE A 74 -21.57 7.48 4.03
CA PHE A 74 -21.25 8.78 4.66
C PHE A 74 -20.36 8.62 5.90
N ASN A 75 -20.39 7.45 6.53
CA ASN A 75 -19.69 7.15 7.77
C ASN A 75 -18.96 5.80 7.60
N PRO A 76 -17.83 5.79 6.87
CA PRO A 76 -17.08 4.56 6.65
C PRO A 76 -16.55 4.02 7.98
N ALA A 77 -16.54 2.70 8.13
CA ALA A 77 -15.96 2.04 9.30
C ALA A 77 -14.42 2.03 9.24
N ILE A 78 -13.85 1.92 8.03
CA ILE A 78 -12.41 1.99 7.78
C ILE A 78 -12.07 3.37 7.24
N ASP A 79 -11.34 4.18 8.01
CA ASP A 79 -10.92 5.54 7.65
C ASP A 79 -9.40 5.72 7.54
N LEU A 80 -8.63 4.67 7.86
CA LEU A 80 -7.17 4.68 7.83
C LEU A 80 -6.61 3.31 7.42
N VAL A 81 -5.72 3.32 6.43
CA VAL A 81 -4.90 2.16 6.08
C VAL A 81 -3.43 2.56 6.19
N SER A 82 -2.65 1.78 6.93
CA SER A 82 -1.19 1.93 6.93
C SER A 82 -0.58 1.04 5.86
N VAL A 83 0.21 1.65 4.97
CA VAL A 83 0.81 1.00 3.82
C VAL A 83 2.33 1.04 3.94
N ARG A 84 2.95 -0.14 3.99
CA ARG A 84 4.38 -0.31 3.76
C ARG A 84 4.57 -1.03 2.45
N ALA A 85 5.57 -0.66 1.69
CA ALA A 85 5.81 -1.30 0.41
C ALA A 85 7.30 -1.52 0.20
N ALA A 86 7.64 -2.67 -0.37
CA ALA A 86 9.00 -3.04 -0.69
C ALA A 86 9.06 -3.62 -2.10
N TYR A 87 10.20 -3.46 -2.77
CA TYR A 87 10.42 -4.06 -4.07
C TYR A 87 11.89 -4.48 -4.25
N ASN A 88 12.10 -5.47 -5.11
CA ASN A 88 13.42 -5.87 -5.59
C ASN A 88 13.40 -6.00 -7.12
N ASP A 89 14.39 -6.68 -7.70
CA ASP A 89 14.51 -6.88 -9.15
C ASP A 89 13.43 -7.80 -9.75
N ARG A 90 12.66 -8.52 -8.91
CA ARG A 90 11.68 -9.52 -9.35
C ARG A 90 10.25 -9.10 -9.08
N GLU A 91 10.00 -8.55 -7.89
CA GLU A 91 8.65 -8.39 -7.37
C GLU A 91 8.50 -7.11 -6.55
N ILE A 92 7.25 -6.67 -6.44
CA ILE A 92 6.79 -5.62 -5.53
C ILE A 92 5.82 -6.25 -4.53
N ALA A 93 5.87 -5.75 -3.29
CA ALA A 93 5.03 -6.21 -2.20
C ALA A 93 4.43 -5.03 -1.44
N PHE A 94 3.19 -5.20 -1.02
CA PHE A 94 2.42 -4.26 -0.23
C PHE A 94 2.03 -4.93 1.08
N HIS A 95 2.43 -4.33 2.19
CA HIS A 95 1.98 -4.67 3.53
C HIS A 95 0.96 -3.63 3.98
N LEU A 96 -0.27 -4.08 4.17
CA LEU A 96 -1.43 -3.28 4.50
C LEU A 96 -1.89 -3.64 5.90
N THR A 97 -2.15 -2.64 6.73
CA THR A 97 -2.78 -2.84 8.04
C THR A 97 -3.92 -1.87 8.23
N TRP A 98 -5.06 -2.36 8.68
CA TRP A 98 -6.23 -1.57 9.02
C TRP A 98 -6.95 -2.22 10.20
N ASP A 99 -7.61 -1.38 10.99
CA ASP A 99 -8.40 -1.83 12.12
C ASP A 99 -9.80 -2.20 11.63
N ASP A 100 -10.28 -3.35 12.07
CA ASP A 100 -11.60 -3.90 11.79
C ASP A 100 -12.05 -4.71 13.00
N PRO A 101 -13.09 -4.28 13.74
CA PRO A 101 -13.53 -4.98 14.94
C PRO A 101 -14.12 -6.36 14.64
N THR A 102 -14.39 -6.69 13.38
CA THR A 102 -14.99 -7.95 12.95
C THR A 102 -14.14 -8.65 11.91
N GLN A 103 -13.98 -9.96 12.02
CA GLN A 103 -13.41 -10.75 10.93
C GLN A 103 -14.56 -11.31 10.09
N SER A 104 -15.06 -10.52 9.16
CA SER A 104 -16.27 -10.86 8.41
C SER A 104 -15.93 -11.66 7.16
N VAL A 105 -16.64 -12.78 7.01
CA VAL A 105 -16.72 -13.58 5.78
C VAL A 105 -18.17 -13.56 5.32
N ASP A 106 -18.40 -13.76 4.01
CA ASP A 106 -19.74 -13.70 3.46
C ASP A 106 -20.68 -14.71 4.14
N GLU A 107 -21.70 -14.21 4.85
CA GLU A 107 -22.74 -15.01 5.51
C GLU A 107 -24.12 -14.45 5.15
N PRO A 108 -24.70 -14.88 4.00
CA PRO A 108 -25.96 -14.33 3.49
C PRO A 108 -27.12 -14.40 4.49
N ALA A 109 -27.18 -15.46 5.30
CA ALA A 109 -28.23 -15.65 6.32
C ALA A 109 -28.23 -14.56 7.40
N LYS A 110 -27.09 -13.93 7.64
CA LYS A 110 -26.92 -12.83 8.62
C LYS A 110 -26.81 -11.46 7.97
N LYS A 111 -26.94 -11.39 6.63
CA LYS A 111 -26.67 -10.18 5.83
C LYS A 111 -25.28 -9.60 6.10
N LEU A 112 -24.30 -10.48 6.34
CA LEU A 112 -22.92 -10.12 6.55
C LEU A 112 -22.19 -10.16 5.22
N TYR A 113 -21.47 -9.10 4.88
CA TYR A 113 -20.62 -9.07 3.70
C TYR A 113 -19.18 -9.48 4.05
N THR A 114 -18.36 -9.69 3.02
CA THR A 114 -16.95 -10.01 3.21
C THR A 114 -16.11 -8.75 3.37
N ASP A 115 -15.14 -8.79 4.28
CA ASP A 115 -14.14 -7.73 4.36
C ASP A 115 -13.27 -7.74 3.11
N ALA A 116 -12.94 -6.56 2.61
CA ALA A 116 -12.14 -6.44 1.41
C ALA A 116 -11.26 -5.19 1.42
N ILE A 117 -10.16 -5.26 0.69
CA ILE A 117 -9.32 -4.09 0.40
C ILE A 117 -8.79 -4.20 -1.04
N ALA A 118 -8.67 -3.06 -1.72
CA ALA A 118 -8.14 -2.99 -3.07
C ALA A 118 -7.15 -1.83 -3.20
N LEU A 119 -6.08 -2.10 -3.94
CA LEU A 119 -5.18 -1.09 -4.49
C LEU A 119 -5.53 -0.94 -5.98
N GLN A 120 -5.83 0.27 -6.37
CA GLN A 120 -6.21 0.63 -7.72
C GLN A 120 -5.06 1.29 -8.45
N PHE A 121 -4.83 0.90 -9.70
CA PHE A 121 -3.82 1.46 -10.58
C PHE A 121 -4.39 1.67 -11.99
N PRO A 122 -3.90 2.64 -12.75
CA PRO A 122 -4.08 2.64 -14.20
C PRO A 122 -3.46 1.35 -14.79
N PRO A 123 -4.13 0.67 -15.76
CA PRO A 123 -3.57 -0.53 -16.39
C PRO A 123 -2.26 -0.23 -17.12
N GLN A 124 -2.16 0.97 -17.70
CA GLN A 124 -0.98 1.50 -18.37
C GLN A 124 -0.49 2.75 -17.65
N ILE A 125 0.76 2.73 -17.18
CA ILE A 125 1.38 3.86 -16.48
C ILE A 125 2.08 4.72 -17.54
N ALA A 126 1.35 5.69 -18.08
CA ALA A 126 1.89 6.69 -19.00
C ALA A 126 2.30 7.97 -18.25
N ALA A 127 3.26 8.72 -18.79
CA ALA A 127 3.69 10.02 -18.25
C ALA A 127 2.67 11.16 -18.48
N GLY A 128 1.48 10.83 -19.00
CA GLY A 128 0.41 11.79 -19.25
C GLY A 128 -0.28 12.27 -17.97
N THR A 129 -1.08 13.33 -18.12
CA THR A 129 -1.87 13.91 -17.02
C THR A 129 -3.21 13.22 -16.83
N GLU A 130 -3.74 12.58 -17.87
CA GLU A 130 -5.02 11.88 -17.82
C GLU A 130 -4.90 10.58 -17.02
N ARG A 131 -5.90 10.35 -16.16
CA ARG A 131 -6.02 9.16 -15.33
C ARG A 131 -7.46 8.69 -15.40
N PRO A 132 -7.69 7.38 -15.37
CA PRO A 132 -9.03 6.86 -15.14
C PRO A 132 -9.64 7.47 -13.89
N TYR A 133 -10.96 7.54 -13.84
CA TYR A 133 -11.66 8.07 -12.68
C TYR A 133 -11.27 7.29 -11.41
N PHE A 134 -11.00 8.01 -10.30
CA PHE A 134 -10.49 7.38 -9.08
C PHE A 134 -11.52 6.45 -8.42
N LEU A 135 -12.81 6.64 -8.70
CA LEU A 135 -13.89 5.75 -8.27
C LEU A 135 -13.98 4.53 -9.19
N MET A 136 -12.89 3.76 -9.26
CA MET A 136 -12.82 2.48 -9.97
C MET A 136 -13.00 2.58 -11.49
N GLY A 137 -12.59 3.69 -12.10
CA GLY A 137 -12.70 3.94 -13.54
C GLY A 137 -14.11 4.32 -13.98
N ASP A 138 -14.30 4.32 -15.30
CA ASP A 138 -15.59 4.56 -15.94
C ASP A 138 -15.76 3.66 -17.17
N ALA A 139 -16.77 3.94 -18.02
CA ALA A 139 -17.07 3.13 -19.19
C ALA A 139 -15.98 3.17 -20.27
N SER A 140 -15.20 4.25 -20.35
CA SER A 140 -14.13 4.46 -21.33
C SER A 140 -12.79 4.02 -20.78
N ASP A 141 -12.51 4.35 -19.52
CA ASP A 141 -11.22 4.14 -18.88
C ASP A 141 -11.32 3.18 -17.70
N ALA A 142 -10.91 1.94 -17.95
CA ALA A 142 -10.85 0.90 -16.92
C ALA A 142 -9.65 1.10 -15.99
N VAL A 143 -9.76 0.56 -14.78
CA VAL A 143 -8.65 0.46 -13.82
C VAL A 143 -8.29 -1.00 -13.56
N TYR A 144 -7.03 -1.21 -13.17
CA TYR A 144 -6.57 -2.47 -12.60
C TYR A 144 -6.69 -2.41 -11.08
N LEU A 145 -7.19 -3.48 -10.48
CA LEU A 145 -7.34 -3.67 -9.04
C LEU A 145 -6.49 -4.85 -8.58
N LEU A 146 -5.60 -4.58 -7.64
CA LEU A 146 -4.95 -5.58 -6.80
C LEU A 146 -5.78 -5.71 -5.52
N ARG A 147 -6.62 -6.75 -5.45
CA ARG A 147 -7.69 -6.87 -4.46
C ARG A 147 -7.47 -8.07 -3.56
N TRP A 148 -7.91 -7.96 -2.31
CA TRP A 148 -8.03 -9.06 -1.38
C TRP A 148 -9.45 -9.09 -0.81
N GLU A 149 -10.00 -10.28 -0.64
CA GLU A 149 -11.28 -10.52 0.02
C GLU A 149 -11.11 -11.61 1.09
N SER A 150 -11.70 -11.39 2.26
CA SER A 150 -11.75 -12.39 3.32
C SER A 150 -12.43 -13.67 2.82
N GLY A 151 -11.86 -14.82 3.16
CA GLY A 151 -12.30 -16.14 2.68
C GLY A 151 -11.94 -16.49 1.22
N LYS A 152 -11.64 -15.51 0.35
CA LYS A 152 -11.25 -15.77 -1.06
C LYS A 152 -9.77 -15.53 -1.35
N GLY A 153 -9.11 -14.69 -0.57
CA GLY A 153 -7.69 -14.35 -0.75
C GLY A 153 -7.45 -13.25 -1.78
N VAL A 154 -6.22 -13.18 -2.28
CA VAL A 154 -5.78 -12.17 -3.24
C VAL A 154 -6.25 -12.52 -4.66
N MET A 155 -6.70 -11.51 -5.38
CA MET A 155 -7.08 -11.59 -6.79
C MET A 155 -6.73 -10.30 -7.55
N GLU A 156 -6.67 -10.41 -8.86
CA GLU A 156 -6.53 -9.28 -9.77
C GLU A 156 -7.84 -9.08 -10.52
N ALA A 157 -8.28 -7.84 -10.66
CA ALA A 157 -9.51 -7.51 -11.35
C ALA A 157 -9.37 -6.24 -12.21
N THR A 158 -10.24 -6.11 -13.19
CA THR A 158 -10.49 -4.85 -13.90
C THR A 158 -11.81 -4.25 -13.45
N ALA A 159 -11.91 -2.92 -13.41
CA ALA A 159 -13.15 -2.25 -13.10
C ALA A 159 -13.45 -1.09 -14.06
N ASN A 160 -14.73 -0.95 -14.38
CA ASN A 160 -15.32 0.14 -15.16
C ASN A 160 -16.43 0.81 -14.32
N GLY A 161 -16.03 1.30 -13.15
CA GLY A 161 -16.90 1.79 -12.09
C GLY A 161 -17.10 0.78 -10.94
N PRO A 162 -17.62 1.24 -9.80
CA PRO A 162 -17.66 0.47 -8.55
C PRO A 162 -18.68 -0.67 -8.55
N THR A 163 -19.56 -0.74 -9.56
CA THR A 163 -20.56 -1.81 -9.73
C THR A 163 -20.17 -2.85 -10.79
N LYS A 164 -19.08 -2.61 -11.52
CA LYS A 164 -18.64 -3.46 -12.64
C LYS A 164 -17.18 -3.86 -12.45
N ILE A 165 -16.98 -4.89 -11.64
CA ILE A 165 -15.68 -5.49 -11.34
C ILE A 165 -15.62 -6.88 -11.98
N VAL A 166 -14.57 -7.16 -12.73
CA VAL A 166 -14.38 -8.44 -13.44
C VAL A 166 -13.00 -8.98 -13.12
N ALA A 167 -12.93 -10.23 -12.65
CA ALA A 167 -11.66 -10.89 -12.36
C ALA A 167 -10.81 -11.06 -13.63
N ILE A 168 -9.50 -10.85 -13.51
CA ILE A 168 -8.54 -11.10 -14.58
C ILE A 168 -8.02 -12.54 -14.43
N ALA A 169 -8.09 -13.33 -15.51
CA ALA A 169 -7.59 -14.70 -15.50
C ALA A 169 -6.04 -14.74 -15.44
N GLY A 170 -5.51 -15.80 -14.80
CA GLY A 170 -4.07 -16.00 -14.66
C GLY A 170 -3.46 -15.08 -13.60
N ALA A 171 -3.76 -15.33 -12.32
CA ALA A 171 -3.25 -14.53 -11.22
C ALA A 171 -1.71 -14.46 -11.21
N GLU A 172 -1.16 -13.26 -11.30
CA GLU A 172 0.25 -12.98 -11.04
C GLU A 172 0.49 -12.62 -9.57
N ALA A 173 -0.57 -12.17 -8.88
CA ALA A 173 -0.52 -11.77 -7.50
C ALA A 173 -0.75 -12.93 -6.53
N THR A 174 -0.07 -12.88 -5.40
CA THR A 174 -0.24 -13.79 -4.27
C THR A 174 -0.33 -12.97 -2.99
N GLY A 175 -0.86 -13.55 -1.92
CA GLY A 175 -0.80 -12.88 -0.63
C GLY A 175 -1.28 -13.72 0.54
N LYS A 176 -0.98 -13.22 1.72
CA LYS A 176 -1.35 -13.81 3.01
C LYS A 176 -1.90 -12.73 3.92
N ALA A 177 -2.98 -13.05 4.61
CA ALA A 177 -3.60 -12.20 5.61
C ALA A 177 -3.55 -12.86 6.97
N VAL A 178 -3.36 -12.07 8.02
CA VAL A 178 -3.51 -12.45 9.41
C VAL A 178 -4.47 -11.45 10.06
N TYR A 179 -5.47 -11.96 10.76
CA TYR A 179 -6.35 -11.15 11.59
C TYR A 179 -6.06 -11.46 13.06
N ALA A 180 -5.81 -10.42 13.86
CA ALA A 180 -5.62 -10.57 15.30
C ALA A 180 -5.98 -9.27 16.01
N ASN A 181 -6.68 -9.38 17.14
CA ASN A 181 -7.00 -8.25 18.02
C ASN A 181 -7.70 -7.07 17.32
N GLY A 182 -8.65 -7.35 16.42
CA GLY A 182 -9.37 -6.29 15.72
C GLY A 182 -8.57 -5.60 14.61
N GLN A 183 -7.51 -6.24 14.10
CA GLN A 183 -6.67 -5.66 13.05
C GLN A 183 -6.30 -6.72 12.00
N TYR A 184 -6.42 -6.34 10.74
CA TYR A 184 -5.87 -7.09 9.62
C TYR A 184 -4.42 -6.67 9.34
N ARG A 185 -3.59 -7.67 9.01
CA ARG A 185 -2.27 -7.50 8.42
C ARG A 185 -2.19 -8.35 7.16
N LEU A 186 -2.02 -7.71 6.03
CA LEU A 186 -2.06 -8.35 4.72
C LEU A 186 -0.78 -8.04 3.96
N VAL A 187 -0.16 -9.07 3.41
CA VAL A 187 0.91 -8.93 2.42
C VAL A 187 0.36 -9.37 1.07
N ILE A 188 0.43 -8.48 0.07
CA ILE A 188 0.16 -8.80 -1.33
C ILE A 188 1.46 -8.63 -2.12
N LYS A 189 1.81 -9.62 -2.94
CA LYS A 189 3.01 -9.63 -3.78
C LYS A 189 2.63 -9.89 -5.23
N ARG A 190 3.34 -9.25 -6.16
CA ARG A 190 3.28 -9.61 -7.58
C ARG A 190 4.60 -9.28 -8.30
N PRO A 191 4.88 -9.89 -9.46
CA PRO A 191 6.00 -9.52 -10.30
C PRO A 191 6.03 -8.01 -10.60
N LEU A 192 7.23 -7.46 -10.67
CA LEU A 192 7.44 -6.03 -10.93
C LEU A 192 6.99 -5.65 -12.35
N VAL A 193 7.23 -6.56 -13.30
CA VAL A 193 6.89 -6.43 -14.71
C VAL A 193 5.79 -7.44 -15.05
N SER A 194 4.70 -6.94 -15.61
CA SER A 194 3.59 -7.77 -16.10
C SER A 194 3.93 -8.37 -17.47
N LYS A 195 3.42 -9.58 -17.74
CA LYS A 195 3.44 -10.16 -19.09
C LYS A 195 2.24 -9.72 -19.95
N ASP A 196 1.23 -9.11 -19.32
CA ASP A 196 -0.05 -8.73 -19.91
C ASP A 196 -0.26 -7.21 -19.82
N PRO A 197 -0.62 -6.52 -20.93
CA PRO A 197 -0.87 -5.08 -20.93
C PRO A 197 -2.08 -4.64 -20.09
N THR A 198 -2.92 -5.55 -19.63
CA THR A 198 -4.02 -5.24 -18.71
C THR A 198 -3.57 -5.02 -17.26
N ARG A 199 -2.29 -5.29 -16.93
CA ARG A 199 -1.73 -5.07 -15.59
C ARG A 199 -0.59 -4.04 -15.65
N PRO A 200 -0.44 -3.21 -14.62
CA PRO A 200 0.63 -2.22 -14.56
C PRO A 200 2.01 -2.87 -14.47
N THR A 201 3.01 -2.18 -15.02
CA THR A 201 4.43 -2.46 -14.80
C THR A 201 5.03 -1.37 -13.94
N PHE A 202 5.61 -1.74 -12.80
CA PHE A 202 6.22 -0.79 -11.88
C PHE A 202 7.68 -0.55 -12.24
N ARG A 203 8.11 0.71 -12.25
CA ARG A 203 9.48 1.09 -12.61
C ARG A 203 10.02 2.14 -11.64
N PRO A 204 11.29 2.06 -11.23
CA PRO A 204 11.96 3.15 -10.54
C PRO A 204 11.88 4.46 -11.36
N ALA A 205 11.91 5.59 -10.65
CA ALA A 205 11.84 6.94 -11.21
C ALA A 205 10.54 7.30 -11.97
N VAL A 206 9.53 6.43 -11.96
CA VAL A 206 8.18 6.72 -12.47
C VAL A 206 7.24 6.90 -11.28
N PHE A 207 6.48 8.00 -11.26
CA PHE A 207 5.39 8.18 -10.30
C PHE A 207 4.16 7.42 -10.77
N THR A 208 3.83 6.34 -10.08
CA THR A 208 2.69 5.49 -10.41
C THR A 208 1.46 5.94 -9.65
N PRO A 209 0.35 6.31 -10.30
CA PRO A 209 -0.89 6.62 -9.59
C PRO A 209 -1.41 5.39 -8.84
N VAL A 210 -1.80 5.57 -7.58
CA VAL A 210 -2.43 4.54 -6.76
C VAL A 210 -3.61 5.12 -5.98
N ALA A 211 -4.72 4.40 -5.91
CA ALA A 211 -5.83 4.71 -5.01
C ALA A 211 -6.17 3.47 -4.17
N PHE A 212 -6.84 3.67 -3.05
CA PHE A 212 -7.18 2.61 -2.10
C PHE A 212 -8.68 2.57 -1.89
N GLN A 213 -9.22 1.37 -1.74
CA GLN A 213 -10.60 1.13 -1.33
C GLN A 213 -10.65 0.07 -0.26
N ALA A 214 -11.50 0.22 0.74
CA ALA A 214 -11.71 -0.77 1.78
C ALA A 214 -13.20 -0.93 2.12
N TRP A 215 -13.56 -2.14 2.53
CA TRP A 215 -14.90 -2.55 2.90
C TRP A 215 -14.83 -3.33 4.22
N ASP A 216 -15.51 -2.84 5.25
CA ASP A 216 -15.86 -3.60 6.46
C ASP A 216 -17.23 -4.27 6.23
N GLY A 217 -17.21 -5.57 6.00
CA GLY A 217 -18.40 -6.35 5.73
C GLY A 217 -19.35 -6.45 6.93
N GLY A 218 -18.80 -6.35 8.15
CA GLY A 218 -19.53 -6.28 9.42
C GLY A 218 -20.31 -4.99 9.60
N ALA A 219 -19.79 -3.88 9.06
CA ALA A 219 -20.47 -2.59 8.99
C ALA A 219 -21.49 -2.47 7.83
N GLY A 220 -21.68 -3.55 7.07
CA GLY A 220 -22.58 -3.56 5.92
C GLY A 220 -22.00 -2.92 4.66
N GLU A 221 -20.67 -2.75 4.60
CA GLU A 221 -19.99 -2.17 3.43
C GLU A 221 -19.80 -3.23 2.35
N THR A 222 -20.27 -2.92 1.14
CA THR A 222 -20.11 -3.76 -0.06
C THR A 222 -20.35 -2.94 -1.32
N GLY A 223 -19.80 -3.37 -2.45
CA GLY A 223 -19.97 -2.68 -3.73
C GLY A 223 -19.61 -1.19 -3.65
N PRO A 224 -20.48 -0.27 -4.09
CA PRO A 224 -20.22 1.18 -3.98
C PRO A 224 -20.17 1.73 -2.55
N ARG A 225 -20.79 1.03 -1.58
CA ARG A 225 -20.74 1.45 -0.16
C ARG A 225 -19.41 1.04 0.43
N MET A 226 -18.42 1.92 0.30
CA MET A 226 -17.03 1.68 0.68
C MET A 226 -16.36 2.94 1.21
N SER A 227 -15.18 2.76 1.78
CA SER A 227 -14.20 3.84 1.96
C SER A 227 -13.23 3.86 0.79
N LEU A 228 -12.79 5.04 0.36
CA LEU A 228 -11.81 5.19 -0.72
C LEU A 228 -10.95 6.43 -0.61
N THR A 229 -9.94 6.50 -1.47
CA THR A 229 -9.13 7.69 -1.69
C THR A 229 -9.29 8.27 -3.10
N SER A 230 -8.88 9.52 -3.28
CA SER A 230 -8.46 10.00 -4.59
C SER A 230 -7.10 9.39 -4.99
N TRP A 231 -6.56 9.80 -6.15
CA TRP A 231 -5.24 9.35 -6.60
C TRP A 231 -4.11 9.90 -5.74
N TYR A 232 -3.38 9.00 -5.08
CA TYR A 232 -2.03 9.21 -4.58
C TYR A 232 -1.01 8.86 -5.67
N TYR A 233 0.25 9.15 -5.40
CA TYR A 233 1.35 8.56 -6.14
C TYR A 233 2.08 7.54 -5.30
N LEU A 234 2.61 6.55 -6.01
CA LEU A 234 3.53 5.55 -5.53
C LEU A 234 4.88 5.78 -6.24
N ARG A 235 5.96 5.83 -5.46
CA ARG A 235 7.32 6.01 -5.96
C ARG A 235 8.20 4.88 -5.46
N LEU A 236 8.81 4.17 -6.41
CA LEU A 236 9.88 3.23 -6.11
C LEU A 236 11.16 4.02 -5.82
N GLU A 237 11.80 3.70 -4.70
CA GLU A 237 13.13 4.21 -4.39
C GLU A 237 14.13 3.83 -5.50
N GLU A 238 15.29 4.46 -5.51
CA GLU A 238 16.36 3.98 -6.39
C GLU A 238 16.95 2.70 -5.80
N PRO A 239 17.24 1.67 -6.62
CA PRO A 239 17.92 0.48 -6.14
C PRO A 239 19.20 0.86 -5.42
N GLN A 240 19.42 0.30 -4.23
CA GLN A 240 20.65 0.54 -3.47
C GLN A 240 21.86 0.07 -4.30
N SER A 241 22.52 0.98 -5.01
CA SER A 241 23.65 0.63 -5.85
C SER A 241 24.91 0.49 -5.00
N ASN A 242 25.52 -0.69 -4.99
CA ASN A 242 26.84 -0.91 -4.39
C ASN A 242 27.93 0.00 -4.98
N ARG A 243 27.67 0.63 -6.14
CA ARG A 243 28.56 1.63 -6.75
C ARG A 243 28.96 2.74 -5.77
N ARG A 244 28.09 3.14 -4.83
CA ARG A 244 28.45 4.16 -3.84
C ARG A 244 29.57 3.71 -2.88
N PHE A 245 29.70 2.41 -2.65
CA PHE A 245 30.75 1.83 -1.81
C PHE A 245 31.97 1.36 -2.61
N VAL A 246 31.82 1.14 -3.91
CA VAL A 246 32.89 0.63 -4.79
C VAL A 246 33.62 1.76 -5.54
N ILE A 247 32.89 2.74 -6.08
CA ILE A 247 33.47 3.81 -6.92
C ILE A 247 34.46 4.66 -6.12
N PRO A 248 34.14 5.19 -4.91
CA PRO A 248 35.08 6.05 -4.21
C PRO A 248 36.42 5.37 -3.86
N PRO A 249 36.45 4.12 -3.34
CA PRO A 249 37.71 3.42 -3.13
C PRO A 249 38.49 3.13 -4.42
N VAL A 250 37.81 2.73 -5.50
CA VAL A 250 38.48 2.47 -6.79
C VAL A 250 39.11 3.75 -7.35
N VAL A 251 38.38 4.87 -7.30
CA VAL A 251 38.92 6.18 -7.71
C VAL A 251 40.11 6.55 -6.83
N ALA A 252 40.03 6.39 -5.51
CA ALA A 252 41.14 6.68 -4.61
C ALA A 252 42.40 5.84 -4.94
N ILE A 253 42.24 4.54 -5.19
CA ILE A 253 43.34 3.64 -5.59
C ILE A 253 43.96 4.08 -6.92
N LEU A 254 43.13 4.40 -7.92
CA LEU A 254 43.61 4.89 -9.22
C LEU A 254 44.36 6.22 -9.08
N THR A 255 43.84 7.14 -8.27
CA THR A 255 44.47 8.43 -7.99
C THR A 255 45.84 8.24 -7.32
N VAL A 256 45.96 7.33 -6.35
CA VAL A 256 47.25 6.99 -5.72
C VAL A 256 48.20 6.35 -6.72
N ALA A 257 47.73 5.42 -7.57
CA ALA A 257 48.56 4.79 -8.59
C ALA A 257 49.12 5.79 -9.60
N VAL A 258 48.29 6.75 -10.06
CA VAL A 258 48.72 7.84 -10.93
C VAL A 258 49.76 8.72 -10.25
N MET A 259 49.55 9.10 -8.98
CA MET A 259 50.54 9.88 -8.22
C MET A 259 51.88 9.16 -8.12
N LEU A 260 51.87 7.85 -7.80
CA LEU A 260 53.10 7.05 -7.73
C LEU A 260 53.82 6.93 -9.08
N LEU A 261 53.08 6.83 -10.18
CA LEU A 261 53.66 6.82 -11.53
C LEU A 261 54.30 8.16 -11.88
N VAL A 262 53.65 9.28 -11.54
CA VAL A 262 54.20 10.63 -11.75
C VAL A 262 55.49 10.80 -10.94
N VAL A 263 55.49 10.42 -9.66
CA VAL A 263 56.69 10.47 -8.80
C VAL A 263 57.82 9.60 -9.36
N ARG A 264 57.52 8.38 -9.81
CA ARG A 264 58.51 7.50 -10.45
C ARG A 264 59.07 8.10 -11.74
N ALA A 265 58.24 8.73 -12.56
CA ALA A 265 58.67 9.35 -13.80
C ALA A 265 59.56 10.59 -13.54
N ALA A 266 59.23 11.39 -12.52
CA ALA A 266 60.05 12.52 -12.09
C ALA A 266 61.42 12.06 -11.57
N ASN A 267 61.46 11.04 -10.70
CA ASN A 267 62.71 10.51 -10.14
C ASN A 267 63.61 9.81 -11.17
N LYS A 268 63.08 9.37 -12.33
CA LYS A 268 63.88 8.82 -13.43
C LYS A 268 64.47 9.88 -14.36
N ARG A 269 64.03 11.13 -14.26
CA ARG A 269 64.46 12.26 -15.10
C ARG A 269 65.44 13.21 -14.39
N ALA A 270 65.62 13.05 -13.09
CA ALA A 270 66.65 13.70 -12.27
C ALA A 270 67.89 12.78 -12.17
#